data_AF-A0A0G3BEW5-F1
#
_entry.id   AF-A0A0G3BEW5-F1
#
_cell.length_a   1.000
_cell.length_b   1.000
_cell.length_c   1.000
_cell.angle_alpha   90.00
_cell.angle_beta   90.00
_cell.angle_gamma   90.00
#
_symmetry.space_group_name_H-M   'P 1'
#
loop_
_entity.id
_entity.type
_entity.pdbx_description
1 polymer ?
#
loop_
_entity_poly.entity_id
_entity_poly.type
_entity_poly.pdbx_seq_one_letter_code
_entity_poly.pdbx_strand_id
1 'polypeptide(L)'
;MSTVLYSAHPFAQPAVTSGRDDLQAHAAHRLGVVRHLVASMMLGQMYGLHEEADLIFKAASRLLGDGRELRISLAFASAVGGDLAPARTLLAEGLDDWPQPEVARMSVALALKMGGAPEWQEVVEQTLAVSVDPVARRFGHQILNPDSPQL
;
A
#
# COMPACT_ATOMS: atom_id res chain seq x y z
N MET A 1 41.94 61.62 -19.58
CA MET A 1 41.22 60.70 -20.50
C MET A 1 41.37 59.32 -19.89
N SER A 2 40.41 58.88 -19.06
CA SER A 2 39.15 58.20 -19.45
C SER A 2 39.45 56.80 -19.97
N THR A 3 38.91 55.67 -19.48
CA THR A 3 37.90 55.35 -18.46
C THR A 3 38.09 53.85 -18.18
N VAL A 4 38.23 53.42 -16.92
CA VAL A 4 38.15 51.99 -16.56
C VAL A 4 36.68 51.69 -16.25
N LEU A 5 35.99 51.03 -17.18
CA LEU A 5 34.64 50.52 -16.97
C LEU A 5 34.72 49.22 -16.16
N TYR A 6 34.56 49.33 -14.84
CA TYR A 6 34.32 48.19 -13.96
C TYR A 6 32.85 47.77 -14.12
N SER A 7 32.58 46.75 -14.94
CA SER A 7 31.24 46.17 -15.03
C SER A 7 30.97 45.37 -13.75
N ALA A 8 30.19 45.95 -12.84
CA ALA A 8 29.60 45.22 -11.74
C ALA A 8 28.67 44.14 -12.33
N HIS A 9 29.11 42.88 -12.31
CA HIS A 9 28.18 41.76 -12.48
C HIS A 9 27.26 41.76 -11.24
N PRO A 10 25.94 41.94 -11.40
CA PRO A 10 25.05 41.70 -10.29
C PRO A 10 25.13 40.21 -9.98
N PHE A 11 25.56 39.88 -8.76
CA PHE A 11 25.30 38.57 -8.19
C PHE A 11 23.80 38.35 -8.27
N ALA A 12 23.36 37.53 -9.24
CA ALA A 12 22.03 36.98 -9.24
C ALA A 12 21.92 36.17 -7.96
N GLN A 13 21.24 36.73 -6.95
CA GLN A 13 20.81 35.95 -5.81
C GLN A 13 20.00 34.77 -6.35
N PRO A 14 20.31 33.52 -5.97
CA PRO A 14 19.45 32.41 -6.35
C PRO A 14 18.06 32.73 -5.79
N ALA A 15 17.07 32.74 -6.69
CA ALA A 15 15.68 32.94 -6.33
C ALA A 15 15.34 31.94 -5.21
N VAL A 16 14.91 32.46 -4.07
CA VAL A 16 14.45 31.65 -2.94
C VAL A 16 13.08 31.07 -3.32
N THR A 17 13.08 30.03 -4.16
CA THR A 17 11.93 29.16 -4.42
C THR A 17 12.04 27.83 -3.64
N SER A 18 13.07 27.69 -2.81
CA SER A 18 13.57 26.42 -2.24
C SER A 18 12.58 25.69 -1.33
N GLY A 19 11.80 26.39 -0.50
CA GLY A 19 11.11 25.73 0.61
C GLY A 19 10.04 24.70 0.22
N ARG A 20 9.27 24.95 -0.84
CA ARG A 20 8.17 24.06 -1.26
C ARG A 20 8.66 22.93 -2.15
N ASP A 21 9.59 23.24 -3.04
CA ASP A 21 10.17 22.28 -3.98
C ASP A 21 11.06 21.27 -3.26
N ASP A 22 11.82 21.69 -2.24
CA ASP A 22 12.64 20.79 -1.42
C ASP A 22 11.78 19.83 -0.59
N LEU A 23 10.68 20.31 0.01
CA LEU A 23 9.74 19.46 0.74
C LEU A 23 9.06 18.45 -0.18
N GLN A 24 8.71 18.86 -1.39
CA GLN A 24 8.10 17.98 -2.39
C GLN A 24 9.08 16.92 -2.89
N ALA A 25 10.35 17.29 -3.12
CA ALA A 25 11.42 16.35 -3.47
C ALA A 25 11.67 15.33 -2.35
N HIS A 26 11.69 15.76 -1.09
CA HIS A 26 11.83 14.87 0.06
C HIS A 26 10.63 13.91 0.21
N ALA A 27 9.40 14.40 0.01
CA ALA A 27 8.20 13.57 0.05
C ALA A 27 8.20 12.52 -1.08
N ALA A 28 8.55 12.93 -2.30
CA ALA A 28 8.67 12.03 -3.44
C ALA A 28 9.74 10.96 -3.22
N HIS A 29 10.90 11.36 -2.68
CA HIS A 29 11.97 10.42 -2.34
C HIS A 29 11.53 9.42 -1.26
N ARG A 30 10.88 9.89 -0.18
CA ARG A 30 10.34 9.03 0.88
C ARG A 30 9.33 8.02 0.35
N LEU A 31 8.41 8.46 -0.50
CA LEU A 31 7.43 7.56 -1.14
C LEU A 31 8.13 6.52 -2.02
N GLY A 32 9.16 6.94 -2.76
CA GLY A 32 10.02 6.05 -3.54
C GLY A 32 10.64 4.97 -2.65
N VAL A 33 11.29 5.35 -1.55
CA VAL A 33 11.90 4.40 -0.60
C VAL A 33 10.88 3.42 -0.04
N VAL A 34 9.73 3.90 0.44
CA VAL A 34 8.67 3.02 0.96
C VAL A 34 8.20 2.03 -0.11
N ARG A 35 7.96 2.48 -1.34
CA ARG A 35 7.52 1.59 -2.43
C ARG A 35 8.53 0.48 -2.71
N HIS A 36 9.83 0.80 -2.72
CA HIS A 36 10.88 -0.21 -2.90
C HIS A 36 10.91 -1.20 -1.74
N LEU A 37 10.80 -0.72 -0.49
CA LEU A 37 10.73 -1.60 0.68
C LEU A 37 9.53 -2.55 0.61
N VAL A 38 8.34 -2.04 0.30
CA VAL A 38 7.14 -2.88 0.17
C VAL A 38 7.31 -3.94 -0.93
N ALA A 39 7.85 -3.56 -2.08
CA ALA A 39 8.11 -4.51 -3.16
C ALA A 39 9.12 -5.60 -2.74
N SER A 40 10.23 -5.22 -2.09
CA SER A 40 11.22 -6.17 -1.57
C SER A 40 10.65 -7.10 -0.51
N MET A 41 9.82 -6.58 0.41
CA MET A 41 9.11 -7.38 1.41
C MET A 41 8.19 -8.41 0.74
N MET A 42 7.39 -7.97 -0.24
CA MET A 42 6.47 -8.87 -0.95
C MET A 42 7.22 -9.99 -1.67
N LEU A 43 8.32 -9.67 -2.36
CA LEU A 43 9.15 -10.69 -3.01
C LEU A 43 9.75 -11.65 -1.99
N GLY A 44 10.32 -11.14 -0.89
CA GLY A 44 10.85 -11.99 0.18
C GLY A 44 9.79 -12.96 0.70
N GLN A 45 8.59 -12.46 0.97
CA GLN A 45 7.48 -13.28 1.45
C GLN A 45 7.03 -14.33 0.43
N MET A 46 6.96 -13.99 -0.86
CA MET A 46 6.59 -14.92 -1.93
C MET A 46 7.60 -16.07 -2.09
N TYR A 47 8.88 -15.84 -1.79
CA TYR A 47 9.96 -16.82 -1.94
C TYR A 47 10.40 -17.48 -0.62
N GLY A 48 9.64 -17.30 0.47
CA GLY A 48 9.92 -17.94 1.77
C GLY A 48 11.03 -17.28 2.59
N LEU A 49 11.48 -16.08 2.23
CA LEU A 49 12.44 -15.26 2.99
C LEU A 49 11.72 -14.46 4.09
N HIS A 50 11.09 -15.19 5.01
CA HIS A 50 10.17 -14.61 6.00
C HIS A 50 10.87 -13.69 7.01
N GLU A 51 12.10 -14.00 7.40
CA GLU A 51 12.85 -13.18 8.36
C GLU A 51 13.22 -11.81 7.76
N GLU A 52 13.70 -11.80 6.52
CA GLU A 52 14.00 -10.58 5.78
C GLU A 52 12.73 -9.77 5.51
N ALA A 53 11.65 -10.43 5.11
CA ALA A 53 10.36 -9.78 4.90
C ALA A 53 9.84 -9.10 6.18
N ASP A 54 9.95 -9.75 7.34
CA ASP A 54 9.53 -9.19 8.63
C ASP A 54 10.36 -7.97 9.05
N LEU A 55 11.68 -8.00 8.82
CA LEU A 55 12.54 -6.83 9.06
C LEU A 55 12.13 -5.63 8.20
N ILE A 56 11.85 -5.86 6.92
CA ILE A 56 11.41 -4.82 6.00
C ILE A 56 10.01 -4.31 6.37
N PHE A 57 9.09 -5.21 6.73
CA PHE A 57 7.75 -4.86 7.22
C PHE A 57 7.81 -3.90 8.41
N LYS A 58 8.64 -4.22 9.41
CA LYS A 58 8.83 -3.37 10.60
C LYS A 58 9.41 -2.01 10.24
N ALA A 59 10.36 -1.95 9.32
CA ALA A 59 10.95 -0.69 8.85
C ALA A 59 9.93 0.18 8.09
N ALA A 60 9.20 -0.43 7.14
CA ALA A 60 8.19 0.26 6.35
C ALA A 60 7.01 0.75 7.20
N SER A 61 6.54 -0.06 8.17
CA SER A 61 5.47 0.32 9.09
C SER A 61 5.84 1.55 9.92
N ARG A 62 7.09 1.63 10.39
CA ARG A 62 7.59 2.81 11.13
C ARG A 62 7.66 4.06 10.26
N LEU A 63 8.00 3.92 8.98
CA LEU A 63 8.06 5.05 8.04
C LEU A 63 6.67 5.58 7.68
N LEU A 64 5.68 4.69 7.58
CA LEU A 64 4.29 5.03 7.27
C LEU A 64 3.47 5.46 8.49
N GLY A 65 3.91 5.10 9.70
CA GLY A 65 3.19 5.38 10.95
C GLY A 65 2.04 4.40 11.24
N ASP A 66 1.62 3.63 10.25
CA ASP A 66 0.66 2.53 10.36
C ASP A 66 1.11 1.36 9.47
N GLY A 67 0.95 0.13 9.97
CA GLY A 67 1.26 -1.11 9.25
C GLY A 67 0.05 -1.80 8.65
N ARG A 68 -1.19 -1.33 8.91
CA ARG A 68 -2.43 -2.01 8.49
C ARG A 68 -2.46 -2.33 6.98
N GLU A 69 -2.25 -1.34 6.13
CA GLU A 69 -2.20 -1.57 4.67
C GLU A 69 -1.07 -2.51 4.25
N LEU A 70 0.08 -2.44 4.92
CA LEU A 70 1.20 -3.35 4.68
C LEU A 70 0.85 -4.80 5.02
N ARG A 71 0.01 -5.04 6.04
CA ARG A 71 -0.43 -6.39 6.40
C ARG A 71 -1.30 -6.99 5.30
N ILE A 72 -2.11 -6.19 4.61
CA ILE A 72 -2.86 -6.63 3.44
C ILE A 72 -1.89 -6.97 2.30
N SER A 73 -0.89 -6.13 2.01
CA SER A 73 0.14 -6.44 1.01
C SER A 73 0.90 -7.73 1.34
N LEU A 74 1.22 -7.93 2.62
CA LEU A 74 1.88 -9.15 3.10
C LEU A 74 0.96 -10.37 2.92
N ALA A 75 -0.34 -10.25 3.21
CA ALA A 75 -1.31 -11.32 2.99
C ALA A 75 -1.40 -11.73 1.52
N PHE A 76 -1.38 -10.77 0.59
CA PHE A 76 -1.30 -11.06 -0.84
C PHE A 76 -0.02 -11.79 -1.24
N ALA A 77 1.13 -11.27 -0.82
CA ALA A 77 2.42 -11.89 -1.11
C ALA A 77 2.52 -13.31 -0.56
N SER A 78 2.02 -13.52 0.66
CA SER A 78 1.96 -14.83 1.30
C SER A 78 1.06 -15.79 0.54
N ALA A 79 -0.14 -15.33 0.13
CA ALA A 79 -1.07 -16.15 -0.63
C ALA A 79 -0.47 -16.60 -1.99
N VAL A 80 0.29 -15.73 -2.66
CA VAL A 80 1.04 -16.10 -3.87
C VAL A 80 2.12 -17.15 -3.57
N GLY A 81 2.77 -17.04 -2.41
CA GLY A 81 3.71 -18.05 -1.90
C GLY A 81 3.06 -19.32 -1.34
N GLY A 82 1.73 -19.41 -1.33
CA GLY A 82 0.97 -20.55 -0.80
C GLY A 82 0.70 -20.52 0.71
N ASP A 83 1.10 -19.45 1.42
CA ASP A 83 0.79 -19.25 2.83
C ASP A 83 -0.41 -18.32 3.02
N LEU A 84 -1.50 -18.88 3.56
CA LEU A 84 -2.73 -18.16 3.84
C LEU A 84 -2.86 -17.72 5.30
N ALA A 85 -1.90 -18.04 6.17
CA ALA A 85 -1.97 -17.72 7.59
C ALA A 85 -2.10 -16.22 7.88
N PRO A 86 -1.42 -15.30 7.16
CA PRO A 86 -1.56 -13.86 7.39
C PRO A 86 -2.97 -13.35 7.06
N ALA A 87 -3.58 -13.85 5.97
CA ALA A 87 -4.95 -13.48 5.60
C ALA A 87 -5.96 -13.93 6.66
N ARG A 88 -5.84 -15.18 7.14
CA ARG A 88 -6.71 -15.72 8.20
C ARG A 88 -6.53 -14.99 9.53
N THR A 89 -5.30 -14.63 9.86
CA THR A 89 -4.99 -13.86 11.08
C THR A 89 -5.67 -12.50 11.05
N LEU A 90 -5.65 -11.79 9.90
CA LEU A 90 -6.35 -10.51 9.75
C LEU A 90 -7.86 -10.63 9.96
N LEU A 91 -8.49 -11.69 9.47
CA LEU A 91 -9.92 -11.93 9.71
C LEU A 91 -10.21 -12.24 11.17
N ALA A 92 -9.37 -13.06 11.81
CA ALA A 92 -9.52 -13.45 13.20
C ALA A 92 -9.33 -12.30 14.19
N GLU A 93 -8.42 -11.36 13.89
CA GLU A 93 -8.20 -10.15 14.69
C GLU A 93 -9.38 -9.16 14.63
N GLY A 94 -10.22 -9.27 13.60
CA GLY A 94 -11.28 -8.31 13.35
C GLY A 94 -10.75 -7.04 12.68
N LEU A 95 -11.47 -6.58 11.66
CA LEU A 95 -11.09 -5.42 10.86
C LEU A 95 -11.99 -4.19 11.13
N ASP A 96 -12.87 -4.25 12.12
CA ASP A 96 -13.89 -3.22 12.37
C ASP A 96 -13.32 -1.81 12.62
N ASP A 97 -12.16 -1.73 13.28
CA ASP A 97 -11.48 -0.46 13.59
C ASP A 97 -10.55 0.04 12.46
N TRP A 98 -10.57 -0.62 11.29
CA TRP A 98 -9.73 -0.22 10.16
C TRP A 98 -10.36 0.92 9.38
N PRO A 99 -9.54 1.78 8.74
CA PRO A 99 -10.05 2.67 7.71
C PRO A 99 -10.69 1.82 6.61
N GLN A 100 -11.99 2.05 6.33
CA GLN A 100 -12.76 1.28 5.35
C GLN A 100 -12.75 -0.24 5.64
N PRO A 101 -13.37 -0.68 6.74
CA PRO A 101 -13.27 -2.07 7.21
C PRO A 101 -13.81 -3.09 6.19
N GLU A 102 -14.85 -2.71 5.45
CA GLU A 102 -15.45 -3.54 4.41
C GLU A 102 -14.51 -3.75 3.22
N VAL A 103 -13.84 -2.69 2.76
CA VAL A 103 -12.84 -2.78 1.68
C VAL A 103 -11.65 -3.64 2.13
N ALA A 104 -11.19 -3.48 3.38
CA ALA A 104 -10.13 -4.31 3.93
C ALA A 104 -10.52 -5.80 3.95
N ARG A 105 -11.75 -6.14 4.38
CA ARG A 105 -12.27 -7.52 4.30
C ARG A 105 -12.29 -8.04 2.87
N MET A 106 -12.71 -7.24 1.89
CA MET A 106 -12.68 -7.62 0.47
C MET A 106 -11.25 -7.89 -0.02
N SER A 107 -10.28 -7.05 0.37
CA SER A 107 -8.86 -7.29 0.02
C SER A 107 -8.33 -8.59 0.63
N VAL A 108 -8.66 -8.88 1.88
CA VAL A 108 -8.27 -10.14 2.53
C VAL A 108 -8.95 -11.34 1.89
N ALA A 109 -10.23 -11.22 1.53
CA ALA A 109 -10.93 -12.26 0.78
C ALA A 109 -10.30 -12.51 -0.59
N LEU A 110 -9.84 -11.47 -1.30
CA LEU A 110 -9.12 -11.63 -2.56
C LEU A 110 -7.80 -12.40 -2.35
N ALA A 111 -7.06 -12.13 -1.27
CA ALA A 111 -5.86 -12.89 -0.94
C ALA A 111 -6.17 -14.39 -0.70
N LEU A 112 -7.24 -14.69 0.05
CA LEU A 112 -7.72 -16.07 0.23
C LEU A 112 -8.09 -16.72 -1.10
N LYS A 113 -8.80 -16.00 -1.98
CA LYS A 113 -9.17 -16.46 -3.32
C LYS A 113 -7.93 -16.80 -4.16
N MET A 114 -6.92 -15.93 -4.13
CA MET A 114 -5.66 -16.15 -4.85
C MET A 114 -4.92 -17.40 -4.39
N GLY A 115 -4.91 -17.68 -3.09
CA GLY A 115 -4.32 -18.92 -2.54
C GLY A 115 -5.27 -20.12 -2.55
N GLY A 116 -6.45 -20.03 -3.17
CA GLY A 116 -7.38 -21.15 -3.36
C GLY A 116 -8.20 -21.55 -2.13
N ALA A 117 -8.32 -20.71 -1.11
CA ALA A 117 -9.04 -21.00 0.13
C ALA A 117 -10.56 -20.81 -0.04
N PRO A 118 -11.40 -21.86 0.05
CA PRO A 118 -12.84 -21.76 -0.25
C PRO A 118 -13.61 -20.76 0.64
N GLU A 119 -13.10 -20.48 1.84
CA GLU A 119 -13.67 -19.49 2.77
C GLU A 119 -13.71 -18.06 2.22
N TRP A 120 -12.98 -17.75 1.13
CA TRP A 120 -13.00 -16.42 0.51
C TRP A 120 -14.42 -15.96 0.15
N GLN A 121 -15.27 -16.88 -0.30
CA GLN A 121 -16.62 -16.56 -0.78
C GLN A 121 -17.52 -16.13 0.37
N GLU A 122 -17.48 -16.86 1.50
CA GLU A 122 -18.24 -16.55 2.70
C GLU A 122 -17.90 -15.15 3.23
N VAL A 123 -16.60 -14.80 3.26
CA VAL A 123 -16.14 -13.46 3.69
C VAL A 123 -16.74 -12.35 2.82
N VAL A 124 -16.77 -12.54 1.50
CA VAL A 124 -17.34 -11.55 0.57
C VAL A 124 -18.85 -11.43 0.78
N GLU A 125 -19.57 -12.56 0.83
CA GLU A 125 -21.02 -12.58 0.98
C GLU A 125 -21.48 -11.95 2.30
N GLN A 126 -20.82 -12.30 3.42
CA GLN A 126 -21.11 -11.71 4.73
C GLN A 126 -20.84 -10.21 4.75
N THR A 127 -19.75 -9.77 4.12
CA THR A 127 -19.45 -8.34 4.04
C THR A 127 -20.49 -7.61 3.18
N LEU A 128 -20.87 -8.16 2.02
CA LEU A 128 -21.89 -7.57 1.14
C LEU A 128 -23.29 -7.53 1.76
N ALA A 129 -23.62 -8.46 2.64
CA ALA A 129 -24.92 -8.52 3.32
C ALA A 129 -25.16 -7.33 4.24
N VAL A 130 -24.09 -6.74 4.80
CA VAL A 130 -24.16 -5.60 5.73
C VAL A 130 -23.63 -4.30 5.14
N SER A 131 -22.89 -4.38 4.02
CA SER A 131 -22.22 -3.25 3.39
C SER A 131 -23.18 -2.28 2.70
N VAL A 132 -23.07 -1.01 3.08
CA VAL A 132 -23.68 0.15 2.38
C VAL A 132 -22.65 0.96 1.59
N ASP A 133 -21.36 0.64 1.70
CA ASP A 133 -20.29 1.33 0.96
C ASP A 133 -20.31 0.94 -0.53
N PRO A 134 -20.56 1.88 -1.46
CA PRO A 134 -20.57 1.58 -2.89
C PRO A 134 -19.23 1.01 -3.40
N VAL A 135 -18.10 1.40 -2.79
CA VAL A 135 -16.77 0.90 -3.16
C VAL A 135 -16.62 -0.56 -2.77
N ALA A 136 -16.92 -0.91 -1.52
CA ALA A 136 -16.87 -2.28 -1.04
C ALA A 136 -17.85 -3.19 -1.81
N ARG A 137 -19.05 -2.71 -2.12
CA ARG A 137 -20.04 -3.46 -2.91
C ARG A 137 -19.55 -3.76 -4.32
N ARG A 138 -19.05 -2.74 -5.04
CA ARG A 138 -18.48 -2.92 -6.38
C ARG A 138 -17.32 -3.90 -6.34
N PHE A 139 -16.43 -3.76 -5.36
CA PHE A 139 -15.28 -4.65 -5.23
C PHE A 139 -15.71 -6.10 -4.92
N GLY A 140 -16.62 -6.31 -3.98
CA GLY A 140 -17.15 -7.65 -3.69
C GLY A 140 -17.80 -8.30 -4.90
N HIS A 141 -18.58 -7.56 -5.69
CA HIS A 141 -19.13 -8.06 -6.94
C HIS A 141 -18.07 -8.41 -7.98
N GLN A 142 -16.97 -7.66 -8.08
CA GLN A 142 -15.84 -8.00 -8.95
C GLN A 142 -15.12 -9.27 -8.49
N ILE A 143 -15.02 -9.51 -7.18
CA ILE A 143 -14.44 -10.75 -6.64
C ILE A 143 -15.35 -11.94 -6.97
N LEU A 144 -16.67 -11.82 -6.82
CA LEU A 144 -17.61 -12.90 -7.13
C LEU A 144 -17.73 -13.16 -8.64
N ASN A 145 -17.82 -12.09 -9.43
CA ASN A 145 -18.11 -12.15 -10.86
C ASN A 145 -17.08 -11.34 -11.67
N PRO A 146 -15.86 -11.88 -11.88
CA PRO A 146 -14.79 -11.15 -12.58
C PRO A 146 -15.12 -10.78 -14.03
N ASP A 147 -16.05 -11.50 -14.67
CA ASP A 147 -16.44 -11.32 -16.08
C ASP A 147 -17.68 -10.44 -16.28
N SER A 148 -18.27 -9.90 -15.20
CA SER A 148 -19.48 -9.08 -15.32
C SER A 148 -19.16 -7.64 -15.75
N PRO A 149 -19.84 -7.10 -16.79
CA PRO A 149 -19.68 -5.70 -17.18
C PRO A 149 -20.13 -4.78 -16.04
N GLN A 150 -19.39 -3.69 -15.85
CA GLN A 150 -19.61 -2.74 -14.76
C GLN A 150 -20.98 -2.06 -14.94
N LEU A 151 -21.91 -2.31 -14.01
CA LEU A 151 -23.18 -1.61 -13.87
C LEU A 151 -22.99 -0.27 -13.15
#